data_AF-A0A379B780-F1
#
_entry.id   AF-A0A379B780-F1
#
_cell.length_a   1.000
_cell.length_b   1.000
_cell.length_c   1.000
_cell.angle_alpha   90.00
_cell.angle_beta   90.00
_cell.angle_gamma   90.00
#
_symmetry.space_group_name_H-M   'P 1'
#
loop_
_entity.id
_entity.type
_entity.pdbx_description
1 polymer ?
#
loop_
_entity_poly.entity_id
_entity_poly.type
_entity_poly.pdbx_seq_one_letter_code
_entity_poly.pdbx_strand_id
1 'polypeptide(L)'
;MEGLDLGLCQAILFEAGERLAKGTIKKPQGYLLSLVRKAHLGQFTPYLLEQHLSQSHTPMVNQLQVQTTVPEREQTLSPVPTLEQRQARAAMIRKFKAQLFN
;
A
#
# COMPACT_ATOMS: atom_id res chain seq x y z
N MET A 1 13.33 9.54 -15.70
CA MET A 1 12.74 8.20 -15.53
C MET A 1 11.54 8.10 -16.47
N GLU A 2 11.70 8.49 -17.73
CA GLU A 2 10.58 8.44 -18.67
C GLU A 2 10.25 6.99 -19.00
N GLY A 3 8.97 6.65 -19.03
CA GLY A 3 8.50 5.28 -19.26
C GLY A 3 8.36 4.41 -18.01
N LEU A 4 8.69 4.91 -16.82
CA LEU A 4 8.33 4.27 -15.55
C LEU A 4 7.09 4.93 -14.95
N ASP A 5 6.16 4.11 -14.47
CA ASP A 5 5.01 4.58 -13.71
C ASP A 5 5.44 5.33 -12.43
N LEU A 6 4.59 6.26 -11.96
CA LEU A 6 4.86 7.04 -10.76
C LEU A 6 5.02 6.16 -9.52
N GLY A 7 4.18 5.14 -9.36
CA GLY A 7 4.26 4.21 -8.23
C GLY A 7 5.56 3.41 -8.26
N LEU A 8 6.00 3.01 -9.45
CA LEU A 8 7.28 2.33 -9.64
C LEU A 8 8.47 3.24 -9.30
N CYS A 9 8.40 4.53 -9.67
CA CYS A 9 9.40 5.53 -9.28
C CYS A 9 9.47 5.69 -7.76
N GLN A 10 8.32 5.81 -7.09
CA GLN A 10 8.25 5.92 -5.63
C GLN A 10 8.84 4.69 -4.95
N ALA A 11 8.50 3.50 -5.43
CA ALA A 11 9.02 2.25 -4.90
C ALA A 11 10.54 2.13 -5.05
N ILE A 12 11.09 2.52 -6.20
CA ILE A 12 12.55 2.57 -6.42
C ILE A 12 13.22 3.52 -5.43
N LEU A 13 12.67 4.72 -5.25
CA LEU A 13 13.24 5.73 -4.35
C LEU A 13 13.20 5.27 -2.89
N PHE A 14 12.11 4.64 -2.45
CA PHE A 14 11.98 4.05 -1.11
C PHE A 14 13.02 2.94 -0.90
N GLU A 15 13.05 1.95 -1.80
CA GLU A 15 13.96 0.81 -1.78
C GLU A 15 15.44 1.24 -1.79
N ALA A 16 15.73 2.32 -2.52
CA ALA A 16 17.04 2.94 -2.57
C ALA A 16 17.40 3.65 -1.27
N GLY A 17 16.52 4.51 -0.77
CA GLY A 17 16.71 5.26 0.48
C GLY A 17 17.03 4.33 1.65
N GLU A 18 16.24 3.28 1.83
CA GLU A 18 16.41 2.33 2.93
C GLU A 18 17.76 1.58 2.87
N ARG A 19 18.20 1.14 1.68
CA ARG A 19 19.51 0.45 1.56
C ARG A 19 20.69 1.40 1.63
N LEU A 20 20.55 2.63 1.17
CA LEU A 20 21.59 3.64 1.29
C LEU A 20 21.78 4.08 2.74
N ALA A 21 20.68 4.22 3.50
CA ALA A 21 20.73 4.50 4.94
C ALA A 21 21.50 3.43 5.73
N LYS A 22 21.42 2.15 5.31
CA LYS A 22 22.19 1.05 5.90
C LYS A 22 23.70 1.13 5.65
N GLY A 23 24.17 1.98 4.73
CA GLY A 23 25.60 2.22 4.50
C GLY A 23 26.38 1.07 3.83
N THR A 24 25.71 0.01 3.39
CA THR A 24 26.39 -1.17 2.79
C THR A 24 26.75 -0.99 1.32
N ILE A 25 26.22 0.05 0.67
CA ILE A 25 26.35 0.26 -0.77
C ILE A 25 27.51 1.20 -1.09
N LYS A 26 28.54 0.66 -1.72
CA LYS A 26 29.77 1.39 -2.10
C LYS A 26 29.58 2.43 -3.21
N LYS A 27 28.57 2.25 -4.07
CA LYS A 27 28.31 3.11 -5.24
C LYS A 27 26.82 3.48 -5.34
N PRO A 28 26.36 4.51 -4.61
CA PRO A 28 24.94 4.87 -4.55
C PRO A 28 24.29 5.14 -5.91
N GLN A 29 24.97 5.93 -6.75
CA GLN A 29 24.47 6.29 -8.08
C GLN A 29 24.32 5.06 -8.99
N GLY A 30 25.34 4.18 -9.00
CA GLY A 30 25.31 2.95 -9.79
C GLY A 30 24.24 1.98 -9.30
N TYR A 31 24.03 1.91 -7.99
CA TYR A 31 22.95 1.13 -7.41
C TYR A 31 21.58 1.65 -7.83
N LEU A 32 21.31 2.96 -7.71
CA LEU A 32 20.05 3.56 -8.14
C LEU A 32 19.80 3.32 -9.63
N LEU A 33 20.82 3.51 -10.48
CA LEU A 33 20.71 3.23 -11.91
C LEU A 33 20.38 1.76 -12.18
N SER A 34 20.95 0.83 -11.40
CA SER A 34 20.65 -0.60 -11.52
C SER A 34 19.19 -0.93 -11.18
N LEU A 35 18.61 -0.26 -10.18
CA LEU A 35 17.19 -0.41 -9.82
C LEU A 35 16.29 0.11 -10.95
N VAL A 36 16.60 1.30 -11.47
CA VAL A 36 15.88 1.89 -12.60
C VAL A 36 15.93 0.97 -13.82
N ARG A 37 17.09 0.39 -14.14
CA ARG A 37 17.22 -0.57 -15.24
C ARG A 37 16.37 -1.82 -15.01
N LYS A 38 16.41 -2.40 -13.81
CA LYS A 38 15.58 -3.56 -13.46
C LYS A 38 14.10 -3.26 -13.60
N ALA A 39 13.68 -2.05 -13.24
CA ALA A 39 12.28 -1.63 -13.32
C ALA A 39 11.79 -1.56 -14.77
N HIS A 40 12.58 -1.02 -15.69
CA HIS A 40 12.25 -1.02 -17.12
C HIS A 40 12.16 -2.44 -17.69
N LEU A 41 12.90 -3.40 -17.14
CA LEU A 41 12.87 -4.81 -17.53
C LEU A 41 11.75 -5.61 -16.85
N GLY A 42 10.94 -5.00 -15.97
CA GLY A 42 9.94 -5.71 -15.16
C GLY A 42 10.54 -6.67 -14.11
N GLN A 43 11.83 -6.52 -13.79
CA GLN A 43 12.57 -7.37 -12.86
C GLN A 43 12.76 -6.73 -11.47
N PHE A 44 12.21 -5.54 -11.27
CA PHE A 44 12.28 -4.84 -10.00
C PHE A 44 11.19 -5.36 -9.06
N THR A 45 11.61 -5.79 -7.88
CA THR A 45 10.72 -6.21 -6.78
C THR A 45 10.89 -5.26 -5.60
N PRO A 46 9.85 -4.54 -5.16
CA PRO A 46 9.93 -3.52 -4.11
C PRO A 46 9.83 -4.12 -2.70
N TYR A 47 10.77 -5.01 -2.36
CA TYR A 47 10.75 -5.83 -1.15
C TYR A 47 10.65 -5.02 0.15
N LEU A 48 11.43 -3.95 0.30
CA LEU A 48 11.45 -3.16 1.53
C LEU A 48 10.18 -2.33 1.68
N LEU A 49 9.62 -1.85 0.56
CA LEU A 49 8.34 -1.16 0.56
C LEU A 49 7.21 -2.11 0.95
N GLU A 50 7.16 -3.31 0.36
CA GLU A 50 6.18 -4.34 0.73
C GLU A 50 6.28 -4.73 2.20
N GLN A 51 7.50 -4.88 2.72
CA GLN A 51 7.73 -5.15 4.14
C GLN A 51 7.24 -4.00 5.02
N HIS A 52 7.52 -2.74 4.67
CA HIS A 52 7.07 -1.56 5.42
C HIS A 52 5.54 -1.45 5.44
N LEU A 53 4.88 -1.70 4.31
CA LEU A 53 3.42 -1.74 4.23
C LEU A 53 2.85 -2.87 5.09
N SER A 54 3.45 -4.06 5.03
CA SER A 54 3.01 -5.20 5.85
C SER A 54 3.14 -4.94 7.36
N GLN A 55 4.15 -4.19 7.79
CA GLN A 55 4.39 -3.85 9.19
C GLN A 55 3.48 -2.70 9.69
N SER A 56 3.15 -1.75 8.83
CA SER A 56 2.23 -0.65 9.16
C SER A 56 0.77 -1.10 9.21
N HIS A 57 0.43 -2.24 8.60
CA HIS A 57 -0.80 -2.98 8.83
C HIS A 57 -0.73 -3.79 10.15
N THR A 58 -0.52 -3.12 11.28
CA THR A 58 -1.07 -3.63 12.55
C THR A 58 -2.60 -3.56 12.43
N PRO A 59 -3.36 -4.59 12.84
CA PRO A 59 -4.77 -4.73 12.50
C PRO A 59 -5.62 -3.74 13.29
N MET A 60 -5.74 -2.52 12.79
CA MET A 60 -6.96 -1.75 13.00
C MET A 60 -7.91 -2.09 11.85
N VAL A 61 -8.91 -2.90 12.19
CA VAL A 61 -9.99 -3.40 11.33
C VAL A 61 -10.48 -2.35 10.34
N ASN A 62 -10.14 -2.52 9.06
CA ASN A 62 -11.07 -2.36 7.93
C ASN A 62 -10.36 -2.74 6.63
N GLN A 63 -10.65 -3.96 6.18
CA GLN A 63 -10.36 -4.40 4.82
C GLN A 63 -11.13 -3.52 3.82
N LEU A 64 -10.42 -2.61 3.15
CA LEU A 64 -10.72 -2.29 1.75
C LEU A 64 -9.54 -2.78 0.92
N GLN A 65 -9.53 -4.08 0.65
CA GLN A 65 -8.74 -4.65 -0.44
C GLN A 65 -9.50 -4.39 -1.74
N VAL A 66 -9.06 -3.40 -2.52
CA VAL A 66 -9.34 -3.37 -3.95
C VAL A 66 -8.27 -4.26 -4.60
N GLN A 67 -8.57 -5.55 -4.72
CA GLN A 67 -7.79 -6.47 -5.55
C GLN A 67 -8.56 -6.71 -6.84
N THR A 68 -8.07 -6.12 -7.93
CA THR A 68 -8.47 -6.45 -9.30
C THR A 68 -7.71 -7.72 -9.72
N THR A 69 -8.26 -8.88 -9.41
CA THR A 69 -7.95 -10.15 -10.10
C THR A 69 -9.14 -11.08 -9.95
N VAL A 70 -9.78 -11.39 -11.07
CA VAL A 70 -10.81 -12.44 -11.15
C VAL A 70 -10.09 -13.78 -11.06
N PRO A 71 -10.46 -14.63 -10.09
CA PRO A 71 -10.94 -15.96 -10.47
C PRO A 71 -12.16 -16.43 -9.64
N GLU A 72 -13.10 -17.03 -10.36
CA GLU A 72 -13.94 -18.19 -10.00
C GLU A 72 -14.23 -18.51 -8.51
N ARG A 73 -15.42 -18.07 -8.08
CA ARG A 73 -16.43 -18.80 -7.29
C ARG A 73 -15.97 -19.78 -6.19
N GLU A 74 -15.91 -19.28 -4.95
CA GLU A 74 -16.47 -19.98 -3.79
C GLU A 74 -17.26 -19.01 -2.91
N GLN A 75 -18.53 -19.34 -2.67
CA GLN A 75 -19.46 -18.53 -1.89
C GLN A 75 -19.06 -18.56 -0.41
N THR A 76 -18.48 -17.48 0.10
CA THR A 76 -18.52 -17.18 1.53
C THR A 76 -19.43 -15.98 1.74
N LEU A 77 -20.61 -16.27 2.30
CA LEU A 77 -21.63 -15.29 2.68
C LEU A 77 -21.04 -14.32 3.71
N SER A 78 -20.56 -13.15 3.26
CA SER A 78 -20.36 -12.02 4.17
C SER A 78 -21.74 -11.58 4.68
N PRO A 79 -21.99 -11.53 6.00
CA PRO A 79 -23.31 -11.18 6.51
C PRO A 79 -23.64 -9.73 6.14
N VAL A 80 -24.75 -9.55 5.44
CA VAL A 80 -25.30 -8.21 5.12
C VAL A 80 -25.55 -7.49 6.46
N PRO A 81 -24.99 -6.29 6.67
CA PRO A 81 -25.16 -5.58 7.94
C PRO A 81 -26.64 -5.30 8.22
N THR A 82 -27.07 -5.60 9.44
CA THR A 82 -28.44 -5.40 9.90
C THR A 82 -28.80 -3.89 9.91
N LEU A 83 -30.09 -3.56 9.84
CA LEU A 83 -30.56 -2.17 9.86
C LEU A 83 -30.01 -1.37 11.05
N GLU A 84 -29.97 -2.00 12.23
CA GLU A 84 -29.40 -1.39 13.44
C GLU A 84 -27.91 -1.07 13.31
N GLN A 85 -27.11 -1.99 12.76
CA GLN A 85 -25.67 -1.76 12.57
C GLN A 85 -25.43 -0.58 11.61
N ARG A 86 -26.27 -0.45 10.58
CA ARG A 86 -26.21 0.69 9.66
C ARG A 86 -26.56 2.00 10.37
N GLN A 87 -27.59 2.00 11.22
CA GLN A 87 -28.00 3.19 11.97
C GLN A 87 -26.96 3.59 13.02
N ALA A 88 -26.40 2.64 13.77
CA ALA A 88 -25.35 2.89 14.76
C ALA A 88 -24.11 3.53 14.09
N ARG A 89 -23.70 2.99 12.93
CA ARG A 89 -22.59 3.55 12.15
C ARG A 89 -22.90 4.96 11.64
N ALA A 90 -24.12 5.21 11.15
CA ALA A 90 -24.54 6.55 10.72
C ALA A 90 -24.53 7.57 11.87
N ALA A 91 -24.97 7.18 13.07
CA ALA A 91 -24.93 8.04 14.25
C ALA A 91 -23.50 8.37 14.69
N MET A 92 -22.59 7.40 14.66
CA MET A 92 -21.17 7.62 14.97
C MET A 92 -20.54 8.63 14.00
N ILE A 93 -20.80 8.49 12.70
CA ILE A 93 -20.28 9.43 11.68
C ILE A 93 -20.80 10.85 11.89
N ARG A 94 -22.09 11.01 12.23
CA ARG A 94 -22.66 12.33 12.52
C ARG A 94 -22.01 12.98 13.74
N LYS A 95 -21.79 12.23 14.82
CA LYS A 95 -21.11 12.73 16.02
C LYS A 95 -19.67 13.15 15.71
N PHE A 96 -18.93 12.33 14.96
CA PHE A 96 -17.58 12.65 14.55
C PHE A 96 -17.52 13.90 13.66
N LYS A 97 -18.44 14.03 12.69
CA LYS A 97 -18.56 15.26 11.89
C LYS A 97 -18.85 16.49 12.75
N ALA A 98 -19.75 16.39 13.72
CA ALA A 98 -20.05 17.51 14.62
C ALA A 98 -18.84 17.93 15.46
N GLN A 99 -17.93 17.00 15.80
CA GLN A 99 -16.68 17.33 16.50
C GLN A 99 -15.64 18.02 15.61
N LEU A 100 -15.66 17.79 14.30
CA LEU A 100 -14.70 18.39 13.36
C LEU A 100 -15.07 19.81 12.92
N PHE A 101 -16.35 20.18 13.04
CA PHE A 101 -16.88 21.46 12.58
C PHE A 101 -17.43 22.34 13.72
N ASN A 102 -17.01 22.05 14.96
CA ASN A 102 -17.22 22.89 16.14
C ASN A 102 -15.92 23.60 16.53
#